data_AF-A0A0J6Y6B8-F1
#
_entry.id   AF-A0A0J6Y6B8-F1
#
_cell.length_a   1.000
_cell.length_b   1.000
_cell.length_c   1.000
_cell.angle_alpha   90.00
_cell.angle_beta   90.00
_cell.angle_gamma   90.00
#
_symmetry.space_group_name_H-M   'P 1'
#
loop_
_entity.id
_entity.type
_entity.pdbx_description
1 polymer ?
#
loop_
_entity_poly.entity_id
_entity_poly.type
_entity_poly.pdbx_seq_one_letter_code
_entity_poly.pdbx_strand_id
1 'polypeptide(L)'
;MWPSTTGLLQPAIQWLHNTNPKPKTFAGYCPTTNRIFPLRSDSALFFMCCFPYIKSMEHKFYSRFPGFQPNPSASAIDEFARLARHMNWNLRSKVYRTEWARFSALEFAKHYGVETSSLEKWQSLCRELDISKPTESIAKCKKALASVHVNIFDLIDSRRTGAPITKFTNVRALRRYTKQSGKIFPRGAAKRDGFLSALLREIF
;
A
#
# COMPACT_ATOMS: atom_id res chain seq x y z
N MET A 1 54.42 -6.85 27.67
CA MET A 1 55.09 -5.80 26.86
C MET A 1 54.37 -5.75 25.52
N TRP A 2 53.39 -4.87 25.39
CA TRP A 2 52.69 -4.56 24.13
C TRP A 2 53.06 -3.12 23.78
N PRO A 3 53.44 -2.79 22.53
CA PRO A 3 53.58 -1.40 22.14
C PRO A 3 52.22 -0.86 21.69
N SER A 4 51.88 0.29 22.28
CA SER A 4 50.80 1.19 21.87
C SER A 4 51.10 1.79 20.50
N THR A 5 50.11 1.77 19.60
CA THR A 5 50.09 2.64 18.41
C THR A 5 48.75 3.36 18.33
N THR A 6 48.69 4.48 19.05
CA THR A 6 47.79 5.60 18.77
C THR A 6 48.36 6.37 17.59
N GLY A 7 47.54 6.58 16.56
CA GLY A 7 47.87 7.50 15.46
C GLY A 7 47.39 6.95 14.14
N LEU A 8 46.24 7.46 13.68
CA LEU A 8 45.75 7.56 12.28
C LEU A 8 44.20 7.57 12.19
N LEU A 9 43.48 8.22 13.11
CA LEU A 9 42.02 8.43 12.98
C LEU A 9 41.58 9.90 13.17
N GLN A 10 42.50 10.87 13.16
CA GLN A 10 42.15 12.27 13.43
C GLN A 10 41.92 13.19 12.21
N PRO A 11 42.44 12.98 10.99
CA PRO A 11 42.18 13.93 9.89
C PRO A 11 40.81 13.77 9.22
N ALA A 12 40.22 12.57 9.23
CA ALA A 12 38.99 12.28 8.46
C ALA A 12 37.72 12.86 9.12
N ILE A 13 37.71 13.02 10.44
CA ILE A 13 36.57 13.57 11.19
C ILE A 13 36.47 15.09 10.97
N GLN A 14 37.60 15.77 10.78
CA GLN A 14 37.63 17.23 10.59
C GLN A 14 37.04 17.68 9.25
N TRP A 15 37.00 16.82 8.23
CA TRP A 15 36.42 17.15 6.92
C TRP A 15 34.89 17.03 6.88
N LEU A 16 34.30 16.16 7.71
CA LEU A 16 32.85 15.92 7.73
C LEU A 16 32.03 17.05 8.39
N HIS A 17 32.67 17.94 9.15
CA HIS A 17 31.95 18.99 9.88
C HIS A 17 31.83 20.33 9.13
N ASN A 18 32.50 20.53 7.99
CA ASN A 18 32.65 21.88 7.43
C ASN A 18 32.14 22.11 6.00
N THR A 19 31.33 21.22 5.43
CA THR A 19 30.63 21.48 4.16
C THR A 19 29.16 21.03 4.20
N ASN A 20 28.26 22.01 4.39
CA ASN A 20 26.81 21.89 4.20
C ASN A 20 26.51 22.62 2.87
N PRO A 21 25.69 22.09 1.94
CA PRO A 21 24.25 21.98 2.15
C PRO A 21 23.64 20.64 1.71
N LYS A 22 22.59 20.22 2.43
CA LYS A 22 21.66 19.12 2.10
C LYS A 22 21.31 19.05 0.60
N PRO A 23 21.21 17.81 0.08
CA PRO A 23 19.90 17.35 -0.39
C PRO A 23 19.45 16.15 0.44
N LYS A 24 18.25 16.24 1.04
CA LYS A 24 17.62 15.12 1.75
C LYS A 24 17.14 14.08 0.73
N THR A 25 18.03 13.26 0.20
CA THR A 25 17.66 12.01 -0.46
C THR A 25 17.46 10.96 0.62
N PHE A 26 16.21 10.62 0.91
CA PHE A 26 15.93 9.44 1.74
C PHE A 26 16.54 8.21 1.06
N ALA A 27 17.22 7.36 1.81
CA ALA A 27 17.74 6.11 1.29
C ALA A 27 17.05 4.95 2.02
N GLY A 28 16.55 3.97 1.27
CA GLY A 28 15.94 2.76 1.83
C GLY A 28 17.02 1.70 2.09
N TYR A 29 16.99 1.08 3.26
CA TYR A 29 17.89 -0.02 3.63
C TYR A 29 17.24 -1.37 3.30
N CYS A 30 17.96 -2.25 2.59
CA CYS A 30 17.52 -3.61 2.27
C CYS A 30 18.24 -4.63 3.18
N PRO A 31 17.55 -5.30 4.13
CA PRO A 31 18.18 -6.22 5.08
C PRO A 31 18.75 -7.49 4.44
N THR A 32 18.19 -7.91 3.30
CA THR A 32 18.61 -9.14 2.59
C THR A 32 19.88 -8.97 1.77
N THR A 33 20.19 -7.74 1.34
CA THR A 33 21.38 -7.45 0.52
C THR A 33 22.42 -6.59 1.24
N ASN A 34 22.10 -6.13 2.45
CA ASN A 34 22.91 -5.22 3.26
C ASN A 34 23.40 -3.99 2.47
N ARG A 35 22.52 -3.41 1.65
CA ARG A 35 22.81 -2.23 0.81
C ARG A 35 21.79 -1.12 1.04
N ILE A 36 22.27 0.10 0.88
CA ILE A 36 21.50 1.35 0.99
C ILE A 36 21.21 1.82 -0.44
N PHE A 37 19.92 2.02 -0.77
CA PHE A 37 19.49 2.45 -2.10
C PHE A 37 18.91 3.87 -2.06
N PRO A 38 19.27 4.75 -3.02
CA PRO A 38 18.69 6.09 -3.10
C PRO A 38 17.21 6.01 -3.52
N LEU A 39 16.31 6.70 -2.80
CA LEU A 39 14.90 6.87 -3.23
C LEU A 39 14.85 7.87 -4.40
N ARG A 40 15.17 7.39 -5.59
CA ARG A 40 14.69 7.97 -6.84
C ARG A 40 13.71 6.97 -7.43
N SER A 41 12.49 7.42 -7.71
CA SER A 41 11.47 6.66 -8.43
C SER A 41 12.08 6.07 -9.70
N ASP A 42 11.66 4.87 -10.07
CA ASP A 42 12.07 4.12 -11.27
C ASP A 42 13.23 3.14 -11.08
N SER A 43 13.23 2.38 -9.99
CA SER A 43 14.06 1.16 -9.90
C SER A 43 13.20 -0.08 -9.68
N ALA A 44 13.16 -0.94 -10.71
CA ALA A 44 12.54 -2.27 -10.69
C ALA A 44 12.96 -3.14 -9.48
N LEU A 45 14.09 -2.79 -8.85
CA LEU A 45 14.61 -3.45 -7.65
C LEU A 45 13.76 -3.25 -6.38
N PHE A 46 13.02 -2.15 -6.24
CA PHE A 46 12.09 -1.97 -5.11
C PHE A 46 10.89 -2.92 -5.23
N PHE A 47 10.42 -3.16 -6.46
CA PHE A 47 9.41 -4.17 -6.78
C PHE A 47 9.93 -5.59 -6.48
N MET A 48 11.21 -5.87 -6.77
CA MET A 48 11.80 -7.21 -6.61
C MET A 48 12.06 -7.62 -5.15
N CYS A 49 12.32 -6.68 -4.22
CA CYS A 49 12.57 -7.04 -2.82
C CYS A 49 11.30 -7.35 -2.01
N CYS A 50 10.16 -6.76 -2.35
CA CYS A 50 8.86 -7.12 -1.75
C CYS A 50 8.17 -8.30 -2.46
N PHE A 51 8.60 -8.62 -3.69
CA PHE A 51 8.03 -9.71 -4.50
C PHE A 51 7.92 -11.08 -3.79
N PRO A 52 8.91 -11.54 -2.98
CA PRO A 52 8.82 -12.86 -2.33
C PRO A 52 7.77 -12.91 -1.21
N TYR A 53 7.63 -11.83 -0.44
CA TYR A 53 6.63 -11.75 0.64
C TYR A 53 5.22 -11.54 0.06
N ILE A 54 5.10 -10.73 -0.99
CA ILE A 54 3.86 -10.47 -1.74
C ILE A 54 3.32 -11.74 -2.40
N LYS A 55 4.20 -12.59 -2.97
CA LYS A 55 3.82 -13.89 -3.55
C LYS A 55 3.23 -14.85 -2.51
N SER A 56 3.64 -14.73 -1.23
CA SER A 56 3.20 -15.63 -0.15
C SER A 56 1.76 -15.39 0.32
N MET A 57 1.29 -14.14 0.32
CA MET A 57 -0.05 -13.76 0.80
C MET A 57 -1.12 -14.05 -0.25
N GLU A 58 -0.81 -13.82 -1.52
CA GLU A 58 -1.68 -14.14 -2.65
C GLU A 58 -1.92 -15.66 -2.73
N HIS A 59 -0.85 -16.44 -2.60
CA HIS A 59 -0.95 -17.89 -2.53
C HIS A 59 -1.85 -18.36 -1.36
N LYS A 60 -1.79 -17.70 -0.19
CA LYS A 60 -2.59 -18.09 0.99
C LYS A 60 -4.09 -17.89 0.84
N PHE A 61 -4.55 -16.84 0.15
CA PHE A 61 -5.99 -16.67 -0.09
C PHE A 61 -6.49 -17.68 -1.13
N TYR A 62 -5.80 -17.75 -2.27
CA TYR A 62 -6.24 -18.56 -3.40
C TYR A 62 -6.01 -20.07 -3.22
N SER A 63 -5.11 -20.50 -2.33
CA SER A 63 -4.87 -21.94 -2.05
C SER A 63 -6.10 -22.68 -1.52
N ARG A 64 -7.13 -21.97 -1.07
CA ARG A 64 -8.41 -22.55 -0.62
C ARG A 64 -9.33 -22.96 -1.77
N PHE A 65 -9.01 -22.57 -3.00
CA PHE A 65 -9.87 -22.77 -4.17
C PHE A 65 -9.14 -23.64 -5.20
N PRO A 66 -9.35 -24.97 -5.15
CA PRO A 66 -8.62 -25.90 -6.02
C PRO A 66 -8.90 -25.62 -7.49
N GLY A 67 -7.85 -25.71 -8.32
CA GLY A 67 -7.93 -25.48 -9.76
C GLY A 67 -8.04 -24.01 -10.18
N PHE A 68 -8.14 -23.05 -9.24
CA PHE A 68 -8.14 -21.63 -9.58
C PHE A 68 -6.71 -21.10 -9.76
N GLN A 69 -6.42 -20.49 -10.90
CA GLN A 69 -5.13 -19.87 -11.19
C GLN A 69 -5.25 -18.33 -11.12
N PRO A 70 -4.69 -17.70 -10.07
CA PRO A 70 -4.81 -16.27 -9.89
C PRO A 70 -3.99 -15.49 -10.93
N ASN A 71 -4.56 -14.40 -11.43
CA ASN A 71 -3.87 -13.44 -12.29
C ASN A 71 -3.54 -12.16 -11.49
N PRO A 72 -2.27 -11.95 -11.09
CA PRO A 72 -1.86 -10.77 -10.32
C PRO A 72 -1.97 -9.45 -11.09
N SER A 73 -2.03 -9.51 -12.43
CA SER A 73 -2.10 -8.33 -13.30
C SER A 73 -3.54 -7.90 -13.64
N ALA A 74 -4.55 -8.69 -13.26
CA ALA A 74 -5.95 -8.29 -13.40
C ALA A 74 -6.36 -7.30 -12.30
N SER A 75 -7.40 -6.50 -12.54
CA SER A 75 -8.02 -5.70 -11.48
C SER A 75 -8.53 -6.60 -10.35
N ALA A 76 -8.55 -6.12 -9.12
CA ALA A 76 -9.00 -6.91 -7.98
C ALA A 76 -10.47 -7.35 -8.14
N ILE A 77 -11.31 -6.50 -8.74
CA ILE A 77 -12.72 -6.79 -9.00
C ILE A 77 -12.86 -7.91 -10.03
N ASP A 78 -12.15 -7.80 -11.16
CA ASP A 78 -12.23 -8.81 -12.23
C ASP A 78 -11.69 -10.16 -11.74
N GLU A 79 -10.63 -10.12 -10.93
CA GLU A 79 -10.02 -11.33 -10.40
C GLU A 79 -10.94 -12.05 -9.40
N PHE A 80 -11.61 -11.29 -8.53
CA PHE A 80 -12.62 -11.89 -7.66
C PHE A 80 -13.85 -12.38 -8.45
N ALA A 81 -14.26 -11.67 -9.50
CA ALA A 81 -15.34 -12.12 -10.37
C ALA A 81 -15.00 -13.43 -11.08
N ARG A 82 -13.75 -13.61 -11.54
CA ARG A 82 -13.24 -14.88 -12.06
C ARG A 82 -13.32 -15.98 -11.02
N LEU A 83 -12.89 -15.71 -9.78
CA LEU A 83 -12.97 -16.67 -8.68
C LEU A 83 -14.42 -17.04 -8.36
N ALA A 84 -15.31 -16.07 -8.26
CA ALA A 84 -16.73 -16.29 -7.98
C ALA A 84 -17.38 -17.16 -9.07
N ARG A 85 -17.01 -16.96 -10.34
CA ARG A 85 -17.46 -17.80 -11.45
C ARG A 85 -16.89 -19.22 -11.37
N HIS A 86 -15.59 -19.36 -11.08
CA HIS A 86 -14.92 -20.66 -10.89
C HIS A 86 -15.59 -21.49 -9.80
N MET A 87 -15.98 -20.84 -8.70
CA MET A 87 -16.63 -21.50 -7.57
C MET A 87 -18.17 -21.54 -7.69
N ASN A 88 -18.73 -21.07 -8.81
CA ASN A 88 -20.17 -20.97 -9.06
C ASN A 88 -20.95 -20.25 -7.93
N TRP A 89 -20.39 -19.18 -7.37
CA TRP A 89 -21.04 -18.42 -6.30
C TRP A 89 -22.10 -17.46 -6.83
N ASN A 90 -23.30 -17.52 -6.26
CA ASN A 90 -24.33 -16.53 -6.51
C ASN A 90 -24.00 -15.19 -5.82
N LEU A 91 -24.11 -14.07 -6.55
CA LEU A 91 -23.84 -12.70 -6.07
C LEU A 91 -24.62 -12.32 -4.78
N ARG A 92 -25.80 -12.88 -4.58
CA ARG A 92 -26.65 -12.63 -3.39
C ARG A 92 -26.35 -13.58 -2.24
N SER A 93 -25.55 -14.62 -2.47
CA SER A 93 -25.26 -15.64 -1.46
C SER A 93 -24.46 -15.07 -0.28
N LYS A 94 -24.61 -15.72 0.88
CA LYS A 94 -23.78 -15.42 2.05
C LYS A 94 -22.30 -15.69 1.78
N VAL A 95 -21.98 -16.78 1.08
CA VAL A 95 -20.60 -17.18 0.73
C VAL A 95 -19.92 -16.11 -0.11
N TYR A 96 -20.58 -15.63 -1.17
CA TYR A 96 -20.05 -14.53 -2.01
C TYR A 96 -19.70 -13.30 -1.18
N ARG A 97 -20.63 -12.84 -0.32
CA ARG A 97 -20.41 -11.65 0.52
C ARG A 97 -19.28 -11.85 1.53
N THR A 98 -19.18 -13.03 2.14
CA THR A 98 -18.14 -13.38 3.10
C THR A 98 -16.76 -13.43 2.44
N GLU A 99 -16.64 -14.12 1.31
CA GLU A 99 -15.37 -14.23 0.60
C GLU A 99 -14.98 -12.90 -0.05
N TRP A 100 -15.95 -12.09 -0.50
CA TRP A 100 -15.69 -10.74 -1.00
C TRP A 100 -15.09 -9.85 0.07
N ALA A 101 -15.67 -9.86 1.28
CA ALA A 101 -15.13 -9.13 2.43
C ALA A 101 -13.74 -9.62 2.85
N ARG A 102 -13.49 -10.92 2.79
CA ARG A 102 -12.18 -11.50 3.12
C ARG A 102 -11.13 -11.11 2.08
N PHE A 103 -11.44 -11.29 0.80
CA PHE A 103 -10.59 -10.93 -0.32
C PHE A 103 -10.23 -9.44 -0.29
N SER A 104 -11.24 -8.57 -0.18
CA SER A 104 -11.04 -7.11 -0.16
C SER A 104 -10.11 -6.66 0.97
N ALA A 105 -10.26 -7.24 2.17
CA ALA A 105 -9.40 -6.94 3.31
C ALA A 105 -7.95 -7.41 3.07
N LEU A 106 -7.78 -8.63 2.56
CA LEU A 106 -6.46 -9.22 2.33
C LEU A 106 -5.72 -8.52 1.20
N GLU A 107 -6.39 -8.16 0.10
CA GLU A 107 -5.77 -7.41 -1.00
C GLU A 107 -5.35 -6.01 -0.56
N PHE A 108 -6.17 -5.32 0.24
CA PHE A 108 -5.76 -4.03 0.77
C PHE A 108 -4.54 -4.17 1.70
N ALA A 109 -4.60 -5.10 2.66
CA ALA A 109 -3.51 -5.37 3.59
C ALA A 109 -2.22 -5.82 2.89
N LYS A 110 -2.32 -6.51 1.75
CA LYS A 110 -1.19 -6.91 0.90
C LYS A 110 -0.43 -5.69 0.37
N HIS A 111 -1.14 -4.66 -0.08
CA HIS A 111 -0.53 -3.49 -0.72
C HIS A 111 -0.15 -2.37 0.26
N TYR A 112 -0.94 -2.17 1.32
CA TYR A 112 -0.77 -1.05 2.25
C TYR A 112 -0.30 -1.49 3.66
N GLY A 113 -0.33 -2.80 3.94
CA GLY A 113 -0.02 -3.36 5.26
C GLY A 113 -1.15 -3.21 6.27
N VAL A 114 -1.00 -3.90 7.40
CA VAL A 114 -1.95 -3.87 8.53
C VAL A 114 -1.49 -2.91 9.65
N GLU A 115 -0.18 -2.65 9.73
CA GLU A 115 0.44 -1.83 10.78
C GLU A 115 0.12 -0.35 10.63
N THR A 116 -0.74 0.16 11.51
CA THR A 116 -1.24 1.55 11.48
C THR A 116 -0.49 2.51 12.40
N SER A 117 0.50 2.02 13.15
CA SER A 117 1.34 2.78 14.09
C SER A 117 2.51 3.51 13.42
N SER A 118 2.87 3.15 12.18
CA SER A 118 3.98 3.77 11.44
C SER A 118 3.51 5.05 10.74
N LEU A 119 4.06 6.20 11.15
CA LEU A 119 3.83 7.49 10.52
C LEU A 119 4.27 7.49 9.05
N GLU A 120 5.35 6.79 8.74
CA GLU A 120 5.94 6.72 7.41
C GLU A 120 4.95 6.15 6.38
N LYS A 121 4.18 5.12 6.77
CA LYS A 121 3.14 4.52 5.91
C LYS A 121 2.00 5.50 5.64
N TRP A 122 1.54 6.22 6.66
CA TRP A 122 0.53 7.27 6.50
C TRP A 122 1.02 8.39 5.58
N GLN A 123 2.26 8.84 5.75
CA GLN A 123 2.86 9.87 4.90
C GLN A 123 3.04 9.37 3.46
N SER A 124 3.39 8.10 3.27
CA SER A 124 3.51 7.49 1.94
C SER A 124 2.17 7.50 1.21
N LEU A 125 1.09 7.11 1.88
CA LEU A 125 -0.26 7.16 1.31
C LEU A 125 -0.71 8.60 1.01
N CYS A 126 -0.38 9.56 1.88
CA CYS A 126 -0.63 10.98 1.59
C CYS A 126 0.09 11.45 0.32
N ARG A 127 1.36 11.05 0.14
CA ARG A 127 2.15 11.41 -1.06
C ARG A 127 1.57 10.78 -2.33
N GLU A 128 1.14 9.52 -2.26
CA GLU A 128 0.52 8.81 -3.37
C GLU A 128 -0.80 9.46 -3.83
N LEU A 129 -1.45 10.24 -2.97
CA LEU A 129 -2.67 10.98 -3.28
C LEU A 129 -2.43 12.47 -3.56
N ASP A 130 -1.17 12.86 -3.74
CA ASP A 130 -0.69 14.24 -3.96
C ASP A 130 -1.12 15.24 -2.86
N ILE A 131 -1.17 14.79 -1.61
CA ILE A 131 -1.39 15.68 -0.48
C ILE A 131 -0.08 16.42 -0.19
N SER A 132 -0.03 17.71 -0.57
CA SER A 132 1.20 18.53 -0.67
C SER A 132 1.98 18.79 0.63
N LYS A 133 1.49 18.30 1.77
CA LYS A 133 2.19 18.36 3.06
C LYS A 133 1.97 17.05 3.84
N PRO A 134 2.79 16.00 3.66
CA PRO A 134 2.77 14.85 4.55
C PRO A 134 3.05 15.35 5.97
N THR A 135 2.04 15.28 6.81
CA THR A 135 2.03 15.97 8.10
C THR A 135 2.90 15.25 9.14
N GLU A 136 3.31 15.96 10.18
CA GLU A 136 4.20 15.46 11.24
C GLU A 136 3.54 14.46 12.21
N SER A 137 2.24 14.14 12.05
CA SER A 137 1.56 13.18 12.92
C SER A 137 0.54 12.32 12.18
N ILE A 138 0.27 11.12 12.71
CA ILE A 138 -0.70 10.16 12.17
C ILE A 138 -2.10 10.78 12.13
N ALA A 139 -2.49 11.50 13.19
CA ALA A 139 -3.79 12.15 13.28
C ALA A 139 -3.98 13.19 12.16
N LYS A 140 -2.95 13.99 11.87
CA LYS A 140 -3.00 14.97 10.78
C LYS A 140 -3.05 14.27 9.41
N CYS A 141 -2.34 13.16 9.21
CA CYS A 141 -2.41 12.37 7.98
C CYS A 141 -3.82 11.81 7.77
N LYS A 142 -4.42 11.21 8.81
CA LYS A 142 -5.81 10.72 8.78
C LYS A 142 -6.79 11.81 8.38
N LYS A 143 -6.65 13.02 8.95
CA LYS A 143 -7.51 14.17 8.62
C LYS A 143 -7.35 14.60 7.16
N ALA A 144 -6.13 14.61 6.64
CA ALA A 144 -5.87 14.95 5.24
C ALA A 144 -6.40 13.88 4.27
N LEU A 145 -6.24 12.59 4.59
CA LEU A 145 -6.83 11.50 3.81
C LEU A 145 -8.36 11.52 3.87
N ALA A 146 -8.94 12.02 4.97
CA ALA A 146 -10.38 12.19 5.12
C ALA A 146 -10.97 13.28 4.18
N SER A 147 -10.17 14.20 3.64
CA SER A 147 -10.64 15.21 2.67
C SER A 147 -10.52 14.76 1.22
N VAL A 148 -9.75 13.71 0.93
CA VAL A 148 -9.63 13.14 -0.42
C VAL A 148 -10.81 12.20 -0.68
N HIS A 149 -11.34 12.26 -1.90
CA HIS A 149 -12.37 11.32 -2.35
C HIS A 149 -11.76 10.39 -3.39
N VAL A 150 -11.52 9.14 -3.01
CA VAL A 150 -10.93 8.11 -3.87
C VAL A 150 -11.63 6.79 -3.61
N ASN A 151 -11.73 5.93 -4.63
CA ASN A 151 -12.25 4.58 -4.43
C ASN A 151 -11.12 3.65 -3.95
N ILE A 152 -11.40 2.84 -2.94
CA ILE A 152 -10.40 1.94 -2.33
C ILE A 152 -9.90 0.89 -3.33
N PHE A 153 -10.75 0.39 -4.23
CA PHE A 153 -10.29 -0.54 -5.27
C PHE A 153 -9.41 0.13 -6.31
N ASP A 154 -9.59 1.42 -6.59
CA ASP A 154 -8.67 2.14 -7.49
C ASP A 154 -7.27 2.26 -6.88
N LEU A 155 -7.16 2.36 -5.54
CA LEU A 155 -5.88 2.31 -4.83
C LEU A 155 -5.21 0.94 -4.99
N ILE A 156 -5.98 -0.13 -4.76
CA ILE A 156 -5.51 -1.50 -4.93
C ILE A 156 -5.10 -1.76 -6.38
N ASP A 157 -5.94 -1.39 -7.34
CA ASP A 157 -5.73 -1.59 -8.77
C ASP A 157 -4.54 -0.78 -9.29
N SER A 158 -4.30 0.42 -8.76
CA SER A 158 -3.09 1.20 -9.05
C SER A 158 -1.83 0.41 -8.68
N ARG A 159 -1.80 -0.24 -7.51
CA ARG A 159 -0.67 -1.07 -7.09
C ARG A 159 -0.58 -2.41 -7.81
N ARG A 160 -1.68 -2.95 -8.33
CA ARG A 160 -1.72 -4.21 -9.12
C ARG A 160 -1.33 -4.01 -10.58
N THR A 161 -1.84 -2.96 -11.20
CA THR A 161 -1.82 -2.75 -12.66
C THR A 161 -1.00 -1.55 -13.10
N GLY A 162 -0.62 -0.67 -12.16
CA GLY A 162 -0.02 0.64 -12.47
C GLY A 162 -1.02 1.68 -12.96
N ALA A 163 -2.32 1.39 -12.92
CA ALA A 163 -3.36 2.33 -13.34
C ALA A 163 -3.35 3.62 -12.49
N PRO A 164 -3.60 4.78 -13.10
CA PRO A 164 -3.65 6.03 -12.37
C PRO A 164 -4.83 6.06 -11.38
N ILE A 165 -4.61 6.66 -10.21
CA ILE A 165 -5.63 6.80 -9.17
C ILE A 165 -6.57 7.95 -9.54
N THR A 166 -7.88 7.65 -9.63
CA THR A 166 -8.88 8.69 -9.88
C THR A 166 -9.29 9.38 -8.57
N LYS A 167 -9.01 10.69 -8.48
CA LYS A 167 -9.49 11.55 -7.39
C LYS A 167 -10.79 12.24 -7.80
N PHE A 168 -11.77 12.21 -6.93
CA PHE A 168 -13.08 12.84 -7.14
C PHE A 168 -13.16 14.17 -6.41
N THR A 169 -13.85 15.14 -7.02
CA THR A 169 -14.03 16.48 -6.44
C THR A 169 -14.89 16.46 -5.17
N ASN A 170 -15.84 15.52 -5.07
CA ASN A 170 -16.75 15.41 -3.94
C ASN A 170 -17.28 13.99 -3.74
N VAL A 171 -17.91 13.75 -2.58
CA VAL A 171 -18.52 12.47 -2.21
C VAL A 171 -19.60 12.02 -3.21
N ARG A 172 -20.37 12.94 -3.81
CA ARG A 172 -21.44 12.56 -4.77
C ARG A 172 -20.85 11.96 -6.05
N ALA A 173 -19.76 12.53 -6.56
CA ALA A 173 -19.04 12.00 -7.71
C ALA A 173 -18.45 10.62 -7.40
N LEU A 174 -17.79 10.47 -6.23
CA LEU A 174 -17.27 9.18 -5.77
C LEU A 174 -18.39 8.13 -5.63
N ARG A 175 -19.54 8.50 -5.06
CA ARG A 175 -20.72 7.62 -4.91
C ARG A 175 -21.23 7.14 -6.25
N ARG A 176 -21.40 8.06 -7.21
CA ARG A 176 -21.88 7.75 -8.56
C ARG A 176 -20.93 6.77 -9.24
N TYR A 177 -19.64 7.08 -9.26
CA TYR A 177 -18.62 6.21 -9.84
C TYR A 177 -18.62 4.83 -9.18
N THR A 178 -18.61 4.78 -7.85
CA THR A 178 -18.55 3.52 -7.09
C THR A 178 -19.75 2.61 -7.37
N LYS A 179 -20.95 3.19 -7.53
CA LYS A 179 -22.17 2.44 -7.88
C LYS A 179 -22.14 1.96 -9.33
N GLN A 180 -21.69 2.80 -10.26
CA GLN A 180 -21.62 2.46 -11.68
C GLN A 180 -20.54 1.39 -11.98
N SER A 181 -19.39 1.47 -11.33
CA SER A 181 -18.28 0.53 -11.52
C SER A 181 -18.40 -0.74 -10.70
N GLY A 182 -19.31 -0.81 -9.73
CA GLY A 182 -19.44 -1.94 -8.81
C GLY A 182 -18.29 -2.08 -7.81
N LYS A 183 -17.35 -1.12 -7.76
CA LYS A 183 -16.17 -1.08 -6.89
C LYS A 183 -16.51 -0.80 -5.42
N ILE A 184 -17.41 -1.59 -4.84
CA ILE A 184 -17.97 -1.38 -3.50
C ILE A 184 -17.13 -2.14 -2.46
N PHE A 185 -16.38 -1.40 -1.66
CA PHE A 185 -15.59 -1.98 -0.58
C PHE A 185 -16.48 -2.39 0.61
N PRO A 186 -16.37 -3.63 1.14
CA PRO A 186 -17.20 -4.08 2.26
C PRO A 186 -16.95 -3.29 3.56
N ARG A 187 -17.96 -2.58 4.05
CA ARG A 187 -17.87 -1.73 5.26
C ARG A 187 -17.31 -2.46 6.48
N GLY A 188 -17.75 -3.70 6.71
CA GLY A 188 -17.29 -4.51 7.85
C GLY A 188 -15.82 -4.89 7.76
N ALA A 189 -15.30 -5.11 6.55
CA ALA A 189 -13.87 -5.35 6.34
C ALA A 189 -13.05 -4.09 6.61
N ALA A 190 -13.52 -2.95 6.11
CA ALA A 190 -12.83 -1.68 6.24
C ALA A 190 -12.77 -1.14 7.67
N LYS A 191 -13.79 -1.41 8.50
CA LYS A 191 -13.77 -1.00 9.92
C LYS A 191 -12.73 -1.73 10.76
N ARG A 192 -12.28 -2.92 10.34
CA ARG A 192 -11.26 -3.70 11.05
C ARG A 192 -9.84 -3.25 10.73
N ASP A 193 -9.69 -2.39 9.72
CA ASP A 193 -8.40 -1.92 9.25
C ASP A 193 -8.28 -0.41 9.50
N GLY A 194 -7.21 -0.02 10.19
CA GLY A 194 -7.05 1.38 10.60
C GLY A 194 -6.82 2.33 9.42
N PHE A 195 -6.17 1.90 8.33
CA PHE A 195 -5.99 2.71 7.13
C PHE A 195 -7.30 2.91 6.39
N LEU A 196 -8.02 1.81 6.17
CA LEU A 196 -9.31 1.85 5.48
C LEU A 196 -10.33 2.72 6.21
N SER A 197 -10.32 2.72 7.54
CA SER A 197 -11.21 3.57 8.33
C SER A 197 -11.11 5.07 7.99
N ALA A 198 -9.91 5.57 7.63
CA ALA A 198 -9.69 6.97 7.28
C ALA A 198 -10.12 7.30 5.83
N LEU A 199 -10.05 6.31 4.93
CA LEU A 199 -10.44 6.45 3.53
C LEU A 199 -11.91 6.14 3.26
N LEU A 200 -12.57 5.44 4.18
CA LEU A 200 -13.98 5.10 4.06
C LEU A 200 -14.86 6.34 3.93
N ARG A 201 -15.71 6.32 2.91
CA ARG A 201 -16.84 7.23 2.75
C ARG A 201 -18.11 6.42 2.72
N GLU A 202 -19.16 6.97 3.31
CA GLU A 202 -20.48 6.36 3.21
C GLU A 202 -20.93 6.44 1.75
N ILE A 203 -21.20 5.29 1.12
CA ILE A 203 -21.57 5.21 -0.30
C ILE A 203 -23.10 5.13 -0.51
N PHE A 204 -23.82 4.65 0.51
CA PHE A 204 -25.25 4.44 0.50
C PHE A 204 -25.95 5.44 1.41
#